data_AF-A0A973SUY8-F1
#
_entry.id   AF-A0A973SUY8-F1
#
_cell.length_a   1.000
_cell.length_b   1.000
_cell.length_c   1.000
_cell.angle_alpha   90.00
_cell.angle_beta   90.00
_cell.angle_gamma   90.00
#
_symmetry.space_group_name_H-M   'P 1'
#
loop_
_entity.id
_entity.type
_entity.pdbx_description
1 polymer ?
#
loop_
_entity_poly.entity_id
_entity_poly.type
_entity_poly.pdbx_seq_one_letter_code
_entity_poly.pdbx_strand_id
1 'polypeptide(L)' 'MAAALRRAGARRIWLAGKGDYEGVDGNLFTGCDALAVLRTTLDDLEVTR' A
#
# COMPACT_ATOMS: atom_id res chain seq x y z
N MET A 1 12.47 4.33 -7.09
CA MET A 1 11.08 4.44 -7.61
C MET A 1 10.09 4.77 -6.49
N ALA A 2 9.99 3.96 -5.44
CA ALA A 2 9.19 4.29 -4.25
C ALA A 2 9.60 5.62 -3.58
N ALA A 3 10.90 5.91 -3.50
CA ALA A 3 11.40 7.18 -2.98
C ALA A 3 10.85 8.43 -3.71
N ALA A 4 10.59 8.34 -5.02
CA ALA A 4 10.02 9.46 -5.77
C ALA A 4 8.54 9.69 -5.39
N LEU A 5 7.77 8.60 -5.23
CA LEU A 5 6.39 8.66 -4.74
C LEU A 5 6.32 9.23 -3.33
N ARG A 6 7.24 8.83 -2.44
CA ARG A 6 7.34 9.41 -1.09
C ARG A 6 7.63 10.89 -1.11
N ARG A 7 8.59 11.34 -1.94
CA ARG A 7 8.85 12.78 -2.12
C ARG A 7 7.65 13.54 -2.69
N ALA A 8 6.82 12.87 -3.49
CA ALA A 8 5.58 13.44 -4.00
C ALA A 8 4.42 13.43 -2.99
N GLY A 9 4.65 12.98 -1.75
CA GLY A 9 3.64 12.99 -0.68
C GLY A 9 2.78 11.74 -0.60
N ALA A 10 3.13 10.66 -1.30
CA ALA A 10 2.42 9.39 -1.13
C ALA A 10 2.53 8.93 0.33
N ARG A 11 1.39 8.72 0.99
CA ARG A 11 1.33 8.24 2.38
C ARG A 11 1.47 6.72 2.52
N ARG A 12 1.08 5.97 1.50
CA ARG A 12 1.35 4.53 1.37
C ARG A 12 1.68 4.18 -0.08
N ILE A 13 2.55 3.21 -0.23
CA ILE A 13 3.02 2.65 -1.50
C ILE A 13 2.82 1.13 -1.45
N TRP A 14 1.91 0.64 -2.28
CA TRP A 14 1.65 -0.79 -2.47
C TRP A 14 2.35 -1.32 -3.71
N LEU A 15 2.91 -2.53 -3.63
CA LEU A 15 3.40 -3.27 -4.78
C LEU A 15 2.34 -4.28 -5.25
N ALA A 16 1.97 -4.24 -6.53
CA ALA A 16 1.23 -5.32 -7.15
C ALA A 16 2.19 -6.47 -7.50
N GLY A 17 2.17 -7.55 -6.72
CA GLY A 17 3.09 -8.68 -6.83
C GLY A 17 3.74 -9.05 -5.50
N LYS A 18 4.69 -9.98 -5.56
CA LYS A 18 5.44 -10.48 -4.39
C LYS A 18 6.87 -9.91 -4.35
N GLY A 19 7.44 -9.88 -3.15
CA GLY A 19 8.82 -9.47 -2.90
C GLY A 19 8.93 -8.21 -2.06
N ASP A 20 10.10 -8.02 -1.46
CA ASP A 20 10.39 -6.90 -0.58
C ASP A 20 11.27 -5.88 -1.30
N TYR A 21 10.81 -4.64 -1.30
CA TYR A 21 11.50 -3.54 -1.97
C TYR A 21 11.54 -2.34 -1.04
N GLU A 22 12.69 -1.67 -0.99
CA GLU A 22 12.86 -0.49 -0.14
C GLU A 22 11.80 0.58 -0.44
N GLY A 23 11.10 1.01 0.61
CA GLY A 23 10.07 2.05 0.56
C GLY A 23 8.68 1.59 0.08
N VAL A 24 8.49 0.28 -0.17
CA VAL A 24 7.16 -0.32 -0.32
C VAL A 24 6.64 -0.73 1.06
N ASP A 25 5.39 -0.41 1.35
CA ASP A 25 4.78 -0.69 2.66
C ASP A 25 4.04 -2.03 2.71
N GLY A 26 3.71 -2.59 1.55
CA GLY A 26 3.07 -3.88 1.45
C GLY A 26 2.76 -4.30 0.02
N ASN A 27 2.18 -5.50 -0.10
CA ASN A 27 2.02 -6.20 -1.35
C ASN A 27 0.55 -6.58 -1.59
N LEU A 28 0.08 -6.39 -2.81
CA LEU A 28 -1.20 -6.89 -3.32
C LEU A 28 -0.92 -8.01 -4.32
N PHE A 29 -1.39 -9.22 -4.03
CA PHE A 29 -1.24 -10.38 -4.91
C PHE A 29 -2.36 -11.39 -4.67
N THR A 30 -2.55 -12.33 -5.61
CA THR A 30 -3.55 -13.38 -5.47
C THR A 30 -3.33 -14.20 -4.20
N GLY A 31 -4.35 -14.27 -3.33
CA GLY A 31 -4.30 -14.96 -2.04
C GLY A 31 -3.82 -14.12 -0.86
N CYS A 32 -3.55 -12.82 -1.05
CA CYS A 32 -3.37 -11.90 0.08
C CYS A 32 -4.70 -11.67 0.82
N ASP A 33 -4.63 -11.17 2.05
CA ASP A 33 -5.80 -10.69 2.77
C ASP A 33 -6.29 -9.35 2.17
N ALA A 34 -7.12 -9.46 1.14
CA ALA A 34 -7.65 -8.29 0.43
C ALA A 34 -8.49 -7.38 1.35
N LEU A 35 -9.18 -7.93 2.36
CA LEU A 35 -9.96 -7.12 3.28
C LEU A 35 -9.06 -6.29 4.19
N ALA A 36 -7.96 -6.86 4.68
CA ALA A 36 -6.97 -6.11 5.43
C ALA A 36 -6.38 -4.96 4.58
N VAL A 37 -5.98 -5.23 3.34
CA VAL A 37 -5.45 -4.21 2.42
C VAL A 37 -6.45 -3.09 2.18
N LEU A 38 -7.72 -3.43 1.89
CA LEU A 38 -8.76 -2.45 1.64
C LEU A 38 -9.08 -1.62 2.88
N ARG A 39 -9.22 -2.25 4.05
CA ARG A 39 -9.45 -1.54 5.33
C ARG A 39 -8.33 -0.56 5.62
N THR A 40 -7.08 -1.01 5.54
CA THR A 40 -5.94 -0.15 5.79
C THR A 40 -5.87 1.00 4.77
N THR A 41 -6.29 0.77 3.53
CA THR A 41 -6.37 1.82 2.50
C THR A 41 -7.48 2.82 2.77
N LEU A 42 -8.64 2.37 3.27
CA LEU A 42 -9.73 3.25 3.67
C LEU A 42 -9.39 4.07 4.92
N ASP A 43 -8.75 3.44 5.91
CA ASP A 43 -8.23 4.10 7.11
C ASP A 43 -7.21 5.16 6.73
N ASP A 44 -6.33 4.83 5.77
CA ASP A 44 -5.46 5.83 5.20
C ASP A 44 -6.30 6.95 4.62
N LEU A 45 -7.20 6.69 3.68
CA LEU A 45 -8.02 7.74 3.06
C LEU A 45 -9.01 8.46 4.00
N GLU A 46 -9.02 8.14 5.30
CA GLU A 46 -9.87 8.73 6.34
C GLU A 46 -11.36 8.58 6.00
N VAL A 47 -11.72 7.49 5.32
CA VAL A 47 -13.10 7.18 4.96
C VAL A 47 -13.82 6.62 6.18
N THR A 48 -14.92 7.25 6.59
CA THR A 48 -15.75 6.78 7.70
C THR A 48 -16.39 5.42 7.39
N ARG A 49 -16.36 4.52 8.38
CA ARG A 49 -16.92 3.17 8.33
C ARG A 49 -18.45 3.13 8.26
#